data_AF-A0A2C5ZI64-F1
#
_entry.id   AF-A0A2C5ZI64-F1
#
_cell.length_a   1.000
_cell.length_b   1.000
_cell.length_c   1.000
_cell.angle_alpha   90.00
_cell.angle_beta   90.00
_cell.angle_gamma   90.00
#
_symmetry.space_group_name_H-M   'P 1'
#
loop_
_entity.id
_entity.type
_entity.pdbx_description
1 polymer ?
#
loop_
_entity_poly.entity_id
_entity_poly.type
_entity_poly.pdbx_seq_one_letter_code
_entity_poly.pdbx_strand_id
1 'polypeptide(L)'
;MARLQGQPSDSLQDQPAAIFSPSVARIAASTARDWSYVDAWLASKFPPGRPIPPFERNQSTLEALLALALANEAADDERSHLARASASALRRLEQHDSNCRLRDTLTTCVQGGLTDEGSNALDALANVAIRAASPLASPHDFGRDFVRLQASLAEAELMISRLDLLRRHIDHEVDLGAEALRAWQDHRFKPFPDTARQNLELQRKAKLLRSQLSDLRDRVRRPDGLPQLTIEDAARLEHSIVALLTRFRQLQASTTSFGHRLSTDTGKAPGEEDSLRKQLPHATLDVSSKRRDP
;
A
#
# COMPACT_ATOMS: atom_id res chain seq x y z
N MET A 1 118.78 -32.56 -22.47
CA MET A 1 119.53 -31.61 -23.33
C MET A 1 118.61 -31.22 -24.48
N ALA A 2 117.99 -30.03 -24.40
CA ALA A 2 118.39 -28.81 -25.13
C ALA A 2 118.12 -28.95 -26.64
N ARG A 3 116.98 -28.44 -27.14
CA ARG A 3 116.77 -27.10 -27.78
C ARG A 3 117.19 -27.06 -29.24
N LEU A 4 116.28 -26.60 -30.11
CA LEU A 4 116.40 -25.56 -31.17
C LEU A 4 115.13 -25.66 -32.06
N GLN A 5 114.10 -24.82 -31.92
CA GLN A 5 113.93 -23.42 -32.36
C GLN A 5 113.75 -23.26 -33.89
N GLY A 6 112.59 -22.73 -34.31
CA GLY A 6 112.30 -22.36 -35.70
C GLY A 6 110.79 -22.15 -36.02
N GLN A 7 110.22 -21.01 -35.64
CA GLN A 7 109.04 -20.37 -36.27
C GLN A 7 109.52 -19.45 -37.43
N PRO A 8 108.69 -18.71 -38.22
CA PRO A 8 107.23 -18.67 -38.42
C PRO A 8 106.81 -18.54 -39.92
N SER A 9 105.50 -18.50 -40.23
CA SER A 9 104.88 -17.86 -41.42
C SER A 9 103.35 -17.93 -41.22
N ASP A 10 102.73 -17.02 -40.49
CA ASP A 10 102.16 -15.76 -41.00
C ASP A 10 101.61 -15.87 -42.43
N SER A 11 100.32 -16.22 -42.53
CA SER A 11 99.51 -15.95 -43.72
C SER A 11 98.29 -15.16 -43.27
N LEU A 12 98.43 -13.84 -43.44
CA LEU A 12 97.31 -12.94 -43.67
C LEU A 12 96.34 -13.57 -44.68
N GLN A 13 95.14 -13.89 -44.24
CA GLN A 13 93.95 -13.71 -45.06
C GLN A 13 92.99 -12.83 -44.29
N ASP A 14 93.33 -11.55 -44.35
CA ASP A 14 92.44 -10.42 -44.15
C ASP A 14 91.47 -10.35 -45.35
N GLN A 15 90.18 -10.22 -45.03
CA GLN A 15 89.05 -9.74 -45.86
C GLN A 15 88.39 -10.71 -46.88
N PRO A 16 87.03 -10.70 -47.05
CA PRO A 16 86.15 -9.56 -46.80
C PRO A 16 84.92 -9.89 -45.94
N ALA A 17 84.93 -9.43 -44.69
CA ALA A 17 83.71 -9.31 -43.86
C ALA A 17 82.86 -8.08 -44.25
N ALA A 18 82.98 -7.58 -45.49
CA ALA A 18 82.51 -6.26 -45.89
C ALA A 18 81.77 -6.23 -47.24
N ILE A 19 80.99 -7.26 -47.59
CA ILE A 19 80.06 -7.21 -48.74
C ILE A 19 78.59 -7.16 -48.31
N PHE A 20 78.28 -7.50 -47.06
CA PHE A 20 76.91 -7.37 -46.55
C PHE A 20 76.80 -6.09 -45.76
N SER A 21 76.27 -5.04 -46.40
CA SER A 21 75.76 -3.88 -45.68
C SER A 21 74.90 -4.38 -44.51
N PRO A 22 75.11 -3.90 -43.26
CA PRO A 22 74.31 -4.31 -42.10
C PRO A 22 72.80 -4.26 -42.35
N SER A 23 72.37 -3.38 -43.25
CA SER A 23 70.98 -3.29 -43.70
C SER A 23 70.53 -4.51 -44.50
N VAL A 24 71.34 -5.03 -45.43
CA VAL A 24 71.05 -6.23 -46.23
C VAL A 24 71.07 -7.48 -45.34
N ALA A 25 72.03 -7.60 -44.44
CA ALA A 25 72.10 -8.71 -43.49
C ALA A 25 70.86 -8.73 -42.57
N ARG A 26 70.41 -7.56 -42.11
CA ARG A 26 69.20 -7.42 -41.30
C ARG A 26 67.93 -7.78 -42.08
N ILE A 27 67.81 -7.38 -43.34
CA ILE A 27 66.70 -7.74 -44.22
C ILE A 27 66.68 -9.25 -44.49
N ALA A 28 67.84 -9.85 -44.79
CA ALA A 28 67.96 -11.29 -44.98
C ALA A 28 67.55 -12.06 -43.70
N ALA A 29 68.00 -11.59 -42.53
CA ALA A 29 67.64 -12.18 -41.24
C ALA A 29 66.14 -12.07 -40.93
N SER A 30 65.48 -10.94 -41.25
CA SER A 30 64.03 -10.81 -41.09
C SER A 30 63.27 -11.74 -42.06
N THR A 31 63.68 -11.80 -43.33
CA THR A 31 63.04 -12.71 -44.29
C THR A 31 63.20 -14.17 -43.90
N ALA A 32 64.35 -14.58 -43.34
CA ALA A 32 64.56 -15.94 -42.86
C ALA A 32 63.65 -16.27 -41.65
N ARG A 33 63.39 -15.29 -40.78
CA ARG A 33 62.46 -15.42 -39.65
C ARG A 33 61.01 -15.57 -40.13
N ASP A 34 60.60 -14.77 -41.11
CA ASP A 34 59.25 -14.82 -41.68
C ASP A 34 58.99 -16.17 -42.36
N TRP A 35 59.98 -16.70 -43.09
CA TRP A 35 59.91 -18.06 -43.63
C TRP A 35 59.81 -19.14 -42.55
N SER A 36 60.56 -19.01 -41.45
CA SER A 36 60.50 -19.95 -40.33
C SER A 36 59.12 -19.95 -39.66
N TYR A 37 58.48 -18.78 -39.56
CA TYR A 37 57.11 -18.64 -39.07
C TYR A 37 56.09 -19.29 -40.02
N VAL A 38 56.18 -19.03 -41.33
CA VAL A 38 55.30 -19.65 -42.33
C VAL A 38 55.46 -21.17 -42.35
N ASP A 39 56.68 -21.70 -42.28
CA ASP A 39 56.94 -23.14 -42.24
C ASP A 39 56.33 -23.79 -40.99
N ALA A 40 56.45 -23.16 -39.82
CA ALA A 40 55.82 -23.62 -38.58
C ALA A 40 54.28 -23.56 -38.65
N TRP A 41 53.73 -22.47 -39.20
CA TRP A 41 52.29 -22.30 -39.40
C TRP A 41 51.72 -23.35 -40.37
N LEU A 42 52.35 -23.56 -41.52
CA LEU A 42 51.95 -24.60 -42.48
C LEU A 42 52.03 -25.99 -41.84
N ALA A 43 53.11 -26.31 -41.13
CA ALA A 43 53.24 -27.58 -40.41
C ALA A 43 52.12 -27.81 -39.38
N SER A 44 51.57 -26.74 -38.78
CA SER A 44 50.44 -26.83 -37.86
C SER A 44 49.09 -27.09 -38.55
N LYS A 45 48.92 -26.67 -39.82
CA LYS A 45 47.66 -26.82 -40.57
C LYS A 45 47.58 -28.13 -41.35
N PHE A 46 48.71 -28.78 -41.64
CA PHE A 46 48.73 -30.11 -42.27
C PHE A 46 48.71 -31.24 -41.22
N PRO A 47 47.96 -32.33 -41.45
CA PRO A 47 47.96 -33.49 -40.55
C PRO A 47 49.35 -34.14 -40.42
N PRO A 48 49.68 -34.76 -39.28
CA PRO A 48 50.94 -35.46 -39.10
C PRO A 48 51.05 -36.60 -40.14
N GLY A 49 52.05 -36.51 -41.01
CA GLY A 49 52.32 -37.50 -42.07
C GLY A 49 52.00 -37.05 -43.50
N ARG A 50 51.40 -35.87 -43.71
CA ARG A 50 51.27 -35.27 -45.05
C ARG A 50 52.36 -34.20 -45.25
N PRO A 51 53.32 -34.40 -46.18
CA PRO A 51 54.33 -33.37 -46.44
C PRO A 51 53.67 -32.14 -47.07
N ILE A 52 54.19 -30.96 -46.71
CA ILE A 52 53.78 -29.68 -47.30
C ILE A 52 54.09 -29.75 -48.81
N PRO A 53 53.12 -29.44 -49.69
CA PRO A 53 53.38 -29.40 -51.13
C PRO A 53 54.54 -28.44 -51.45
N PRO A 54 55.45 -28.79 -52.38
CA PRO A 54 56.52 -27.90 -52.76
C PRO A 54 55.94 -26.65 -53.44
N PHE A 55 56.46 -25.48 -53.09
CA PHE A 55 56.08 -24.21 -53.70
C PHE A 55 57.32 -23.33 -53.89
N GLU A 56 57.20 -22.36 -54.80
CA GLU A 56 58.28 -21.42 -55.09
C GLU A 56 58.46 -20.44 -53.92
N ARG A 57 59.68 -20.37 -53.37
CA ARG A 57 60.05 -19.39 -52.35
C ARG A 57 60.48 -18.09 -53.01
N ASN A 58 59.52 -17.23 -53.29
CA ASN A 58 59.73 -15.88 -53.80
C ASN A 58 59.12 -14.84 -52.83
N GLN A 59 59.46 -13.57 -53.00
CA GLN A 59 58.99 -12.51 -52.08
C GLN A 59 57.46 -12.37 -52.10
N SER A 60 56.84 -12.51 -53.29
CA SER A 60 55.39 -12.46 -53.44
C SER A 60 54.66 -13.62 -52.74
N THR A 61 55.23 -14.83 -52.72
CA THR A 61 54.64 -15.97 -52.01
C THR A 61 54.80 -15.85 -50.52
N LEU A 62 55.92 -15.30 -50.03
CA LEU A 62 56.10 -14.98 -48.61
C LEU A 62 55.01 -14.01 -48.13
N GLU A 63 54.82 -12.90 -48.85
CA GLU A 63 53.82 -11.89 -48.50
C GLU A 63 52.39 -12.46 -48.52
N ALA A 64 52.06 -13.25 -49.53
CA ALA A 64 50.74 -13.89 -49.64
C ALA A 64 50.50 -14.92 -48.51
N LEU A 65 51.49 -15.75 -48.18
CA LEU A 65 51.38 -16.77 -47.13
C LEU A 65 51.31 -16.13 -45.74
N LEU A 66 52.06 -15.06 -45.50
CA LEU A 66 52.02 -14.33 -44.24
C LEU A 66 50.68 -13.61 -44.06
N ALA A 67 50.16 -12.97 -45.12
CA ALA A 67 48.82 -12.39 -45.10
C ALA A 67 47.74 -13.45 -44.84
N LEU A 68 47.86 -14.64 -45.45
CA LEU A 68 46.94 -15.75 -45.22
C LEU A 68 47.03 -16.29 -43.79
N ALA A 69 48.24 -16.45 -43.25
CA ALA A 69 48.46 -16.91 -41.88
C ALA A 69 47.81 -15.95 -40.87
N LEU A 70 48.06 -14.66 -41.01
CA LEU A 70 47.46 -13.62 -40.16
C LEU A 70 45.94 -13.58 -40.30
N ALA A 71 45.40 -13.69 -41.52
CA ALA A 71 43.95 -13.73 -41.74
C ALA A 71 43.31 -14.99 -41.13
N ASN A 72 44.01 -16.13 -41.17
CA ASN A 72 43.55 -17.38 -40.59
C ASN A 72 43.56 -17.31 -39.05
N GLU A 73 44.64 -16.81 -38.45
CA GLU A 73 44.74 -16.59 -37.01
C GLU A 73 43.65 -15.61 -36.53
N ALA A 74 43.45 -14.49 -37.24
CA ALA A 74 42.37 -13.55 -36.93
C ALA A 74 40.97 -14.20 -36.98
N ALA A 75 40.72 -15.04 -37.98
CA ALA A 75 39.46 -15.76 -38.10
C ALA A 75 39.29 -16.84 -37.01
N ASP A 76 40.35 -17.54 -36.64
CA ASP A 76 40.34 -18.53 -35.57
C ASP A 76 40.13 -17.86 -34.19
N ASP A 77 40.75 -16.69 -33.97
CA ASP A 77 40.53 -15.87 -32.79
C ASP A 77 39.07 -15.41 -32.69
N GLU A 78 38.50 -14.88 -33.77
CA GLU A 78 37.09 -14.46 -33.81
C GLU A 78 36.14 -15.64 -33.52
N ARG A 79 36.38 -16.81 -34.14
CA ARG A 79 35.62 -18.03 -33.85
C ARG A 79 35.73 -18.43 -32.38
N SER A 80 36.93 -18.35 -31.79
CA SER A 80 37.15 -18.65 -30.39
C SER A 80 36.38 -17.69 -29.47
N HIS A 81 36.28 -16.41 -29.84
CA HIS A 81 35.54 -15.40 -29.11
C HIS A 81 34.04 -15.64 -29.20
N LEU A 82 33.51 -15.93 -30.40
CA LEU A 82 32.10 -16.25 -30.61
C LEU A 82 31.70 -17.54 -29.87
N ALA A 83 32.53 -18.58 -29.91
CA ALA A 83 32.28 -19.83 -29.19
C ALA A 83 32.26 -19.64 -27.66
N ARG A 84 33.16 -18.81 -27.12
CA ARG A 84 33.15 -18.46 -25.69
C ARG A 84 31.92 -17.64 -25.32
N ALA A 85 31.54 -16.67 -26.15
CA ALA A 85 30.35 -15.85 -25.93
C ALA A 85 29.08 -16.71 -25.94
N SER A 86 28.91 -17.59 -26.93
CA SER A 86 27.76 -18.48 -27.04
C SER A 86 27.69 -19.47 -25.87
N ALA A 87 28.80 -20.09 -25.48
CA ALA A 87 28.87 -20.97 -24.31
C ALA A 87 28.50 -20.23 -23.01
N SER A 88 28.95 -18.98 -22.86
CA SER A 88 28.60 -18.16 -21.69
C SER A 88 27.11 -17.78 -21.67
N ALA A 89 26.53 -17.48 -22.83
CA ALA A 89 25.11 -17.14 -22.98
C ALA A 89 24.22 -18.36 -22.68
N LEU A 90 24.57 -19.53 -23.21
CA LEU A 90 23.88 -20.79 -22.93
C LEU A 90 23.91 -21.11 -21.43
N ARG A 91 25.08 -21.00 -20.79
CA ARG A 91 25.21 -21.24 -19.34
C ARG A 91 24.31 -20.29 -18.53
N ARG A 92 24.20 -19.01 -18.92
CA ARG A 92 23.31 -18.05 -18.26
C ARG A 92 21.83 -18.41 -18.42
N LEU A 93 21.43 -18.87 -19.61
CA LEU A 93 20.06 -19.33 -19.87
C LEU A 93 19.72 -20.57 -19.04
N GLU A 94 20.62 -21.56 -18.97
CA GLU A 94 20.44 -22.76 -18.14
C GLU A 94 20.33 -22.40 -16.65
N GLN A 95 21.19 -21.49 -16.16
CA GLN A 95 21.12 -20.97 -14.80
C GLN A 95 19.78 -20.25 -14.55
N HIS A 96 19.33 -19.43 -15.48
CA HIS A 96 18.04 -18.74 -15.36
C HIS A 96 16.87 -19.74 -15.33
N ASP A 97 16.84 -20.74 -16.22
CA ASP A 97 15.78 -21.75 -16.26
C ASP A 97 15.74 -22.59 -14.97
N SER A 98 16.92 -22.99 -14.47
CA SER A 98 17.02 -23.68 -13.18
C SER A 98 16.51 -22.83 -12.00
N ASN A 99 16.81 -21.52 -11.98
CA ASN A 99 16.31 -20.59 -10.98
C ASN A 99 14.80 -20.38 -11.08
N CYS A 100 14.24 -20.31 -12.29
CA CYS A 100 12.80 -20.24 -12.51
C CYS A 100 12.10 -21.49 -11.98
N ARG A 101 12.59 -22.68 -12.32
CA ARG A 101 12.03 -23.95 -11.80
C ARG A 101 12.12 -24.04 -10.28
N LEU A 102 13.23 -23.58 -9.68
CA LEU A 102 13.35 -23.51 -8.23
C LEU A 102 12.34 -22.53 -7.62
N ARG A 103 12.17 -21.35 -8.21
CA ARG A 103 11.17 -20.37 -7.75
C ARG A 103 9.76 -20.96 -7.82
N ASP A 104 9.41 -21.59 -8.93
CA ASP A 104 8.07 -22.12 -9.14
C ASP A 104 7.78 -23.28 -8.19
N THR A 105 8.75 -24.17 -7.97
CA THR A 105 8.63 -25.24 -6.97
C THR A 105 8.52 -24.71 -5.55
N LEU A 106 9.34 -23.73 -5.16
CA LEU A 106 9.22 -23.06 -3.86
C LEU A 106 7.87 -22.38 -3.67
N THR A 107 7.40 -21.66 -4.69
CA THR A 107 6.09 -20.97 -4.65
C THR A 107 4.96 -21.99 -4.51
N THR A 108 5.04 -23.11 -5.22
CA THR A 108 4.07 -24.22 -5.13
C THR A 108 4.11 -24.88 -3.74
N CYS A 109 5.30 -25.10 -3.18
CA CYS A 109 5.45 -25.65 -1.83
C CYS A 109 4.90 -24.70 -0.76
N VAL A 110 5.12 -23.38 -0.90
CA VAL A 110 4.56 -22.38 0.02
C VAL A 110 3.04 -22.35 -0.09
N GLN A 111 2.48 -22.36 -1.31
CA GLN A 111 1.03 -22.43 -1.54
C GLN A 111 0.42 -23.71 -0.96
N GLY A 112 1.07 -24.86 -1.15
CA GLY A 112 0.61 -26.14 -0.58
C GLY A 112 0.79 -26.26 0.94
N GLY A 113 1.66 -25.45 1.53
CA GLY A 113 1.88 -25.38 2.98
C GLY A 113 0.99 -24.36 3.71
N LEU A 114 0.22 -23.54 2.98
CA LEU A 114 -0.75 -22.63 3.56
C LEU A 114 -1.99 -23.40 4.01
N THR A 115 -2.53 -23.04 5.18
CA THR A 115 -3.86 -23.48 5.59
C THR A 115 -4.93 -22.80 4.73
N ASP A 116 -6.14 -23.35 4.67
CA ASP A 116 -7.27 -22.74 3.95
C ASP A 116 -7.51 -21.28 4.39
N GLU A 117 -7.38 -21.02 5.69
CA GLU A 117 -7.49 -19.67 6.25
C GLU A 117 -6.33 -18.76 5.81
N GLY A 118 -5.11 -19.29 5.73
CA GLY A 118 -3.96 -18.57 5.18
C GLY A 118 -4.15 -18.19 3.71
N SER A 119 -4.69 -19.12 2.89
CA SER A 119 -4.98 -18.84 1.47
C SER A 119 -6.03 -17.75 1.33
N ASN A 120 -7.13 -17.87 2.07
CA ASN A 120 -8.21 -16.88 2.05
C ASN A 120 -7.74 -15.49 2.51
N ALA A 121 -6.89 -15.43 3.55
CA ALA A 121 -6.31 -14.17 4.02
C ALA A 121 -5.40 -13.51 2.97
N LEU A 122 -4.60 -14.32 2.26
CA LEU A 122 -3.69 -13.84 1.24
C LEU A 122 -4.45 -13.34 -0.01
N ASP A 123 -5.51 -14.04 -0.41
CA ASP A 123 -6.43 -13.61 -1.46
C ASP A 123 -7.18 -12.32 -1.07
N ALA A 124 -7.62 -12.20 0.19
CA ALA A 124 -8.25 -10.98 0.68
C ALA A 124 -7.27 -9.79 0.64
N LEU A 125 -6.02 -9.98 1.05
CA LEU A 125 -4.97 -8.96 0.97
C LEU A 125 -4.66 -8.59 -0.48
N ALA A 126 -4.57 -9.56 -1.40
CA ALA A 126 -4.37 -9.29 -2.82
C ALA A 126 -5.52 -8.44 -3.40
N ASN A 127 -6.77 -8.78 -3.05
CA ASN A 127 -7.94 -8.00 -3.46
C ASN A 127 -7.93 -6.56 -2.92
N VAL A 128 -7.54 -6.38 -1.65
CA VAL A 128 -7.39 -5.05 -1.05
C VAL A 128 -6.26 -4.27 -1.72
N ALA A 129 -5.12 -4.91 -2.00
CA ALA A 129 -3.99 -4.31 -2.69
C ALA A 129 -4.36 -3.81 -4.10
N ILE A 130 -5.13 -4.61 -4.86
CA ILE A 130 -5.63 -4.24 -6.18
C ILE A 130 -6.56 -3.02 -6.08
N ARG A 131 -7.50 -3.02 -5.14
CA ARG A 131 -8.45 -1.91 -4.94
C ARG A 131 -7.76 -0.63 -4.46
N ALA A 132 -6.74 -0.76 -3.63
CA ALA A 132 -5.91 0.33 -3.15
C ALA A 132 -4.87 0.79 -4.18
N ALA A 133 -4.78 0.12 -5.34
CA ALA A 133 -3.76 0.35 -6.37
C ALA A 133 -2.31 0.34 -5.83
N SER A 134 -2.05 -0.45 -4.79
CA SER A 134 -0.74 -0.55 -4.14
C SER A 134 -0.25 -2.00 -4.14
N PRO A 135 0.58 -2.39 -5.13
CA PRO A 135 0.95 -3.79 -5.36
C PRO A 135 1.91 -4.38 -4.31
N LEU A 136 2.45 -3.57 -3.39
CA LEU A 136 3.44 -3.99 -2.37
C LEU A 136 3.19 -3.38 -0.98
N ALA A 137 1.97 -2.94 -0.67
CA ALA A 137 1.69 -2.39 0.65
C ALA A 137 1.80 -3.46 1.74
N SER A 138 2.41 -3.08 2.87
CA SER A 138 2.48 -3.97 4.02
C SER A 138 1.09 -4.15 4.64
N PRO A 139 0.80 -5.28 5.31
CA PRO A 139 -0.46 -5.45 6.04
C PRO A 139 -0.75 -4.32 7.04
N HIS A 140 0.30 -3.73 7.62
CA HIS A 140 0.19 -2.59 8.52
C HIS A 140 -0.26 -1.31 7.82
N ASP A 141 0.19 -1.07 6.57
CA ASP A 141 -0.26 0.06 5.78
C ASP A 141 -1.74 -0.05 5.45
N PHE A 142 -2.21 -1.25 5.06
CA PHE A 142 -3.63 -1.50 4.83
C PHE A 142 -4.46 -1.31 6.10
N GLY A 143 -3.97 -1.74 7.26
CA GLY A 143 -4.63 -1.50 8.54
C GLY A 143 -4.77 -0.01 8.86
N ARG A 144 -3.71 0.77 8.64
CA ARG A 144 -3.74 2.23 8.84
C ARG A 144 -4.71 2.91 7.88
N ASP A 145 -4.68 2.52 6.61
CA ASP A 145 -5.56 3.08 5.58
C ASP A 145 -7.02 2.74 5.85
N PHE A 146 -7.30 1.52 6.31
CA PHE A 146 -8.63 1.10 6.74
C PHE A 146 -9.15 1.94 7.91
N VAL A 147 -8.35 2.10 8.98
CA VAL A 147 -8.73 2.93 10.13
C VAL A 147 -8.96 4.39 9.71
N ARG A 148 -8.11 4.92 8.84
CA ARG A 148 -8.27 6.28 8.30
C ARG A 148 -9.55 6.42 7.49
N LEU A 149 -9.84 5.46 6.62
CA LEU A 149 -11.06 5.44 5.82
C LEU A 149 -12.29 5.39 6.74
N GLN A 150 -12.23 4.56 7.79
CA GLN A 150 -13.34 4.44 8.74
C GLN A 150 -13.55 5.68 9.60
N ALA A 151 -12.47 6.35 10.01
CA ALA A 151 -12.56 7.65 10.65
C ALA A 151 -13.23 8.67 9.72
N SER A 152 -12.83 8.71 8.44
CA SER A 152 -13.42 9.64 7.47
C SER A 152 -14.91 9.36 7.20
N LEU A 153 -15.32 8.09 7.18
CA LEU A 153 -16.72 7.71 7.04
C LEU A 153 -17.54 8.17 8.25
N ALA A 154 -17.06 7.91 9.47
CA ALA A 154 -17.74 8.33 10.69
C ALA A 154 -17.84 9.87 10.80
N GLU A 155 -16.80 10.59 10.39
CA GLU A 155 -16.82 12.06 10.31
C GLU A 155 -17.88 12.56 9.32
N ALA A 156 -17.98 11.93 8.15
CA ALA A 156 -18.99 12.26 7.14
C ALA A 156 -20.41 12.00 7.65
N GLU A 157 -20.66 10.85 8.29
CA GLU A 157 -21.95 10.52 8.89
C GLU A 157 -22.34 11.52 9.99
N LEU A 158 -21.39 11.89 10.85
CA LEU A 158 -21.60 12.92 11.86
C LEU A 158 -21.95 14.27 11.23
N MET A 159 -21.22 14.67 10.18
CA MET A 159 -21.50 15.91 9.45
C MET A 159 -22.90 15.91 8.83
N ILE A 160 -23.34 14.80 8.25
CA ILE A 160 -24.71 14.66 7.71
C ILE A 160 -25.73 14.87 8.83
N SER A 161 -25.58 14.20 9.97
CA SER A 161 -26.51 14.34 11.09
C SER A 161 -26.59 15.78 11.63
N ARG A 162 -25.45 16.49 11.64
CA ARG A 162 -25.37 17.89 12.05
C ARG A 162 -26.04 18.81 11.05
N LEU A 163 -25.83 18.58 9.75
CA LEU A 163 -26.47 19.35 8.68
C LEU A 163 -27.99 19.17 8.73
N ASP A 164 -28.48 17.96 8.98
CA ASP A 164 -29.91 17.70 9.14
C ASP A 164 -30.52 18.48 10.31
N LEU A 165 -29.81 18.55 11.45
CA LEU A 165 -30.27 19.34 12.59
C LEU A 165 -30.30 20.84 12.27
N LEU A 166 -29.24 21.36 11.63
CA LEU A 166 -29.17 22.76 11.21
C LEU A 166 -30.28 23.10 10.22
N ARG A 167 -30.54 22.21 9.26
CA ARG A 167 -31.63 22.36 8.30
C ARG A 167 -32.98 22.50 9.01
N ARG A 168 -33.32 21.57 9.92
CA ARG A 168 -34.57 21.63 10.69
C ARG A 168 -34.69 22.90 11.51
N HIS A 169 -33.58 23.37 12.09
CA HIS A 169 -33.57 24.62 12.85
C HIS A 169 -33.83 25.83 11.94
N ILE A 170 -33.18 25.90 10.78
CA ILE A 170 -33.40 26.97 9.80
C ILE A 170 -34.85 26.94 9.31
N ASP A 171 -35.38 25.76 8.96
CA ASP A 171 -36.78 25.60 8.53
C ASP A 171 -37.75 26.13 9.62
N HIS A 172 -37.49 25.79 10.89
CA HIS A 172 -38.27 26.29 12.02
C HIS A 172 -38.18 27.82 12.19
N GLU A 173 -36.99 28.41 12.09
CA GLU A 173 -36.81 29.86 12.19
C GLU A 173 -37.46 30.59 11.00
N VAL A 174 -37.47 29.99 9.81
CA VAL A 174 -38.16 30.52 8.63
C VAL A 174 -39.68 30.50 8.85
N ASP A 175 -40.23 29.41 9.39
CA ASP A 175 -41.65 29.32 9.72
C ASP A 175 -42.05 30.37 10.77
N LEU A 176 -41.28 30.49 11.85
CA LEU A 176 -41.49 31.52 12.89
C LEU A 176 -41.41 32.94 12.31
N GLY A 177 -40.43 33.21 11.46
CA GLY A 177 -40.28 34.49 10.79
C GLY A 177 -41.46 34.81 9.86
N ALA A 178 -41.95 33.82 9.11
CA ALA A 178 -43.13 33.95 8.25
C ALA A 178 -44.40 34.21 9.06
N GLU A 179 -44.58 33.53 10.20
CA GLU A 179 -45.69 33.79 11.13
C GLU A 179 -45.63 35.19 11.73
N ALA A 180 -44.45 35.63 12.19
CA ALA A 180 -44.25 36.97 12.74
C ALA A 180 -44.54 38.06 11.70
N LEU A 181 -44.07 37.88 10.46
CA LEU A 181 -44.33 38.81 9.36
C LEU A 181 -45.83 38.91 9.05
N ARG A 182 -46.54 37.77 9.00
CA ARG A 182 -48.01 37.76 8.85
C ARG A 182 -48.69 38.51 9.99
N ALA A 183 -48.26 38.30 11.23
CA ALA A 183 -48.81 38.98 12.40
C ALA A 183 -48.55 40.51 12.39
N TRP A 184 -47.43 40.96 11.82
CA TRP A 184 -47.12 42.40 11.67
C TRP A 184 -47.86 43.07 10.52
N GLN A 185 -48.12 42.33 9.45
CA GLN A 185 -48.89 42.82 8.30
C GLN A 185 -50.39 42.97 8.64
N ASP A 186 -50.90 42.23 9.63
CA ASP A 186 -52.26 42.39 10.12
C ASP A 186 -52.40 43.70 10.92
N HIS A 187 -53.37 44.55 10.56
CA HIS A 187 -53.51 45.95 11.02
C HIS A 187 -53.86 46.13 12.51
N ARG A 188 -53.73 45.09 13.32
CA ARG A 188 -54.01 45.07 14.77
C ARG A 188 -52.76 44.89 15.62
N PHE A 189 -51.57 44.90 15.01
CA PHE A 189 -50.33 44.68 15.74
C PHE A 189 -50.13 45.73 16.86
N LYS A 190 -50.18 45.26 18.10
CA LYS A 190 -49.70 45.99 19.28
C LYS A 190 -48.48 45.25 19.79
N PRO A 191 -47.32 45.92 20.00
CA PRO A 191 -46.18 45.28 20.62
C PRO A 191 -46.61 44.68 21.96
N PHE A 192 -46.32 43.39 22.16
CA PHE A 192 -46.65 42.71 23.41
C PHE A 192 -46.06 43.50 24.59
N PRO A 193 -46.82 43.74 25.67
CA PRO A 193 -46.42 44.64 26.76
C PRO A 193 -45.18 44.15 27.53
N ASP A 194 -44.73 42.92 27.31
CA ASP A 194 -43.59 42.30 28.00
C ASP A 194 -42.31 42.22 27.16
N THR A 195 -42.31 42.79 25.95
CA THR A 195 -41.16 42.79 25.01
C THR A 195 -39.90 43.41 25.61
N ALA A 196 -40.03 44.51 26.35
CA ALA A 196 -38.89 45.16 27.02
C ALA A 196 -38.28 44.26 28.11
N ARG A 197 -39.13 43.55 28.87
CA ARG A 197 -38.69 42.59 29.90
C ARG A 197 -37.99 41.39 29.28
N GLN A 198 -38.57 40.81 28.24
CA GLN A 198 -37.98 39.69 27.51
C GLN A 198 -36.64 40.07 26.85
N ASN A 199 -36.53 41.28 26.30
CA ASN A 199 -35.28 41.78 25.73
C ASN A 199 -34.18 41.91 26.81
N LEU A 200 -34.50 42.45 27.99
CA LEU A 200 -33.56 42.50 29.11
C LEU A 200 -33.14 41.11 29.58
N GLU A 201 -34.06 40.14 29.65
CA GLU A 201 -33.74 38.75 29.99
C GLU A 201 -32.84 38.08 28.93
N LEU A 202 -33.11 38.30 27.64
CA LEU A 202 -32.27 37.81 26.54
C LEU A 202 -30.87 38.45 26.57
N GLN A 203 -30.77 39.73 26.86
CA GLN A 203 -29.47 40.42 27.02
C GLN A 203 -28.67 39.85 28.21
N ARG A 204 -29.33 39.56 29.34
CA ARG A 204 -28.69 38.90 30.50
C ARG A 204 -28.21 37.49 30.14
N LYS A 205 -29.04 36.70 29.46
CA LYS A 205 -28.69 35.36 28.98
C LYS A 205 -27.52 35.41 27.98
N ALA A 206 -27.56 36.35 27.04
CA ALA A 206 -26.48 36.54 26.06
C ALA A 206 -25.16 36.93 26.75
N LYS A 207 -25.20 37.79 27.78
CA LYS A 207 -24.00 38.15 28.56
C LYS A 207 -23.42 36.94 29.30
N LEU A 208 -24.28 36.11 29.90
CA LEU A 208 -23.87 34.88 30.59
C LEU A 208 -23.26 33.85 29.61
N LEU A 209 -23.92 33.61 28.47
CA LEU A 209 -23.40 32.68 27.46
C LEU A 209 -22.08 33.18 26.86
N ARG A 210 -21.91 34.49 26.71
CA ARG A 210 -20.67 35.08 26.20
C ARG A 210 -19.51 34.92 27.18
N SER A 211 -19.74 35.03 28.49
CA SER A 211 -18.72 34.73 29.50
C SER A 211 -18.39 33.24 29.55
N GLN A 212 -19.39 32.36 29.46
CA GLN A 212 -19.17 30.91 29.38
C GLN A 212 -18.39 30.50 28.13
N LEU A 213 -18.64 31.15 26.99
CA LEU A 213 -17.89 30.91 25.75
C LEU A 213 -16.44 31.37 25.84
N SER A 214 -16.14 32.47 26.53
CA SER A 214 -14.74 32.85 26.79
C SER A 214 -14.06 31.87 27.72
N ASP A 215 -14.75 31.39 28.77
CA ASP A 215 -14.19 30.41 29.71
C ASP A 215 -13.90 29.08 29.01
N LEU A 216 -14.80 28.58 28.16
CA LEU A 216 -14.58 27.38 27.37
C LEU A 216 -13.44 27.57 26.35
N ARG A 217 -13.37 28.73 25.71
CA ARG A 217 -12.29 29.05 24.77
C ARG A 217 -10.93 29.10 25.46
N ASP A 218 -10.86 29.68 26.65
CA ASP A 218 -9.64 29.73 27.45
C ASP A 218 -9.23 28.35 27.96
N ARG A 219 -10.20 27.48 28.28
CA ARG A 219 -9.95 26.07 28.61
C ARG A 219 -9.45 25.25 27.43
N VAL A 220 -9.93 25.52 26.21
CA VAL A 220 -9.44 24.86 24.98
C VAL A 220 -8.05 25.39 24.58
N ARG A 221 -7.75 26.66 24.88
CA ARG A 221 -6.47 27.30 24.52
C ARG A 221 -5.33 27.01 25.50
N ARG A 222 -5.62 26.56 26.73
CA ARG A 222 -4.62 26.04 27.67
C ARG A 222 -4.50 24.52 27.51
N PRO A 223 -3.49 23.98 26.81
CA PRO A 223 -3.27 22.55 26.72
C PRO A 223 -2.54 22.01 27.96
N ASP A 224 -2.66 22.65 29.12
CA ASP A 224 -2.10 22.12 30.37
C ASP A 224 -3.10 21.12 30.94
N GLY A 225 -2.90 19.85 30.57
CA GLY A 225 -3.58 18.72 31.17
C GLY A 225 -4.93 18.37 30.51
N LEU A 226 -4.92 18.03 29.23
CA LEU A 226 -5.78 16.90 28.86
C LEU A 226 -5.23 15.70 29.64
N PRO A 227 -5.96 15.10 30.60
CA PRO A 227 -5.57 13.77 31.05
C PRO A 227 -5.52 12.94 29.79
N GLN A 228 -4.33 12.43 29.46
CA GLN A 228 -4.15 11.52 28.35
C GLN A 228 -5.13 10.39 28.61
N LEU A 229 -6.26 10.40 27.90
CA LEU A 229 -7.39 9.51 28.13
C LEU A 229 -6.83 8.10 28.00
N THR A 230 -6.56 7.45 29.13
CA THR A 230 -5.88 6.17 29.08
C THR A 230 -6.86 5.13 28.59
N ILE A 231 -6.34 4.02 28.09
CA ILE A 231 -7.17 2.90 27.65
C ILE A 231 -8.07 2.43 28.81
N GLU A 232 -7.62 2.59 30.06
CA GLU A 232 -8.44 2.29 31.23
C GLU A 232 -9.63 3.25 31.40
N ASP A 233 -9.49 4.53 31.06
CA ASP A 233 -10.59 5.50 31.13
C ASP A 233 -11.63 5.24 30.04
N ALA A 234 -11.19 4.87 28.84
CA ALA A 234 -12.08 4.44 27.76
C ALA A 234 -12.85 3.17 28.14
N ALA A 235 -12.17 2.16 28.72
CA ALA A 235 -12.80 0.94 29.20
C ALA A 235 -13.80 1.23 30.33
N ARG A 236 -13.49 2.15 31.24
CA ARG A 236 -14.41 2.57 32.33
C ARG A 236 -15.66 3.25 31.78
N LEU A 237 -15.49 4.12 30.77
CA LEU A 237 -16.62 4.77 30.09
C LEU A 237 -17.48 3.75 29.36
N GLU A 238 -16.88 2.78 28.67
CA GLU A 238 -17.60 1.69 28.01
C GLU A 238 -18.46 0.89 29.01
N HIS A 239 -17.89 0.49 30.15
CA HIS A 239 -18.65 -0.18 31.21
C HIS A 239 -19.81 0.68 31.73
N SER A 240 -19.62 1.99 31.87
CA SER A 240 -20.67 2.92 32.29
C SER A 240 -21.80 3.05 31.26
N ILE A 241 -21.46 3.03 29.97
CA ILE A 241 -22.43 3.09 28.87
C ILE A 241 -23.23 1.79 28.81
N VAL A 242 -22.58 0.63 28.97
CA VAL A 242 -23.25 -0.67 29.05
C VAL A 242 -24.20 -0.73 30.26
N ALA A 243 -23.78 -0.19 31.41
CA ALA A 243 -24.64 -0.07 32.61
C ALA A 243 -25.84 0.87 32.38
N LEU A 244 -25.65 1.98 31.67
CA LEU A 244 -26.74 2.88 31.29
C LEU A 244 -27.71 2.24 30.30
N LEU A 245 -27.22 1.51 29.30
CA LEU A 245 -28.05 0.81 28.32
C LEU A 245 -28.87 -0.31 28.96
N THR A 246 -28.27 -1.08 29.87
CA THR A 246 -29.01 -2.10 30.63
C THR A 246 -30.08 -1.47 31.52
N ARG A 247 -29.76 -0.37 32.21
CA ARG A 247 -30.75 0.40 32.98
C ARG A 247 -31.85 0.98 32.09
N PHE A 248 -31.51 1.50 30.92
CA PHE A 248 -32.49 2.00 29.95
C PHE A 248 -33.43 0.90 29.49
N ARG A 249 -32.92 -0.30 29.16
CA ARG A 249 -33.75 -1.46 28.81
C ARG A 249 -34.66 -1.88 29.95
N GLN A 250 -34.16 -1.89 31.18
CA GLN A 250 -34.98 -2.17 32.38
C GLN A 250 -36.07 -1.11 32.58
N LEU A 251 -35.75 0.17 32.40
CA LEU A 251 -36.72 1.26 32.49
C LEU A 251 -37.76 1.15 31.38
N GLN A 252 -37.34 0.87 30.15
CA GLN A 252 -38.23 0.66 29.02
C GLN A 252 -39.15 -0.53 29.24
N ALA A 253 -38.65 -1.65 29.75
CA ALA A 253 -39.47 -2.80 30.16
C ALA A 253 -40.43 -2.46 31.31
N SER A 254 -40.01 -1.59 32.23
CA SER A 254 -40.85 -1.09 33.32
C SER A 254 -41.95 -0.17 32.80
N THR A 255 -41.65 0.71 31.84
CA THR A 255 -42.63 1.60 31.20
C THR A 255 -43.60 0.83 30.30
N THR A 256 -43.14 -0.16 29.54
CA THR A 256 -44.04 -1.00 28.73
C THR A 256 -44.92 -1.88 29.60
N SER A 257 -44.39 -2.46 30.68
CA SER A 257 -45.20 -3.23 31.63
C SER A 257 -46.16 -2.35 32.45
N PHE A 258 -45.78 -1.12 32.79
CA PHE A 258 -46.67 -0.15 33.43
C PHE A 258 -47.75 0.34 32.46
N GLY A 259 -47.41 0.61 31.20
CA GLY A 259 -48.35 0.94 30.14
C GLY A 259 -49.35 -0.18 29.87
N HIS A 260 -48.89 -1.44 29.89
CA HIS A 260 -49.77 -2.61 29.80
C HIS A 260 -50.68 -2.74 31.03
N ARG A 261 -50.18 -2.50 32.25
CA ARG A 261 -51.00 -2.53 33.48
C ARG A 261 -52.05 -1.41 33.52
N LEU A 262 -51.67 -0.18 33.17
CA LEU A 262 -52.59 0.97 33.05
C LEU A 262 -53.65 0.74 31.96
N SER A 263 -53.26 0.17 30.82
CA SER A 263 -54.21 -0.15 29.74
C SER A 263 -55.17 -1.28 30.11
N THR A 264 -54.78 -2.21 30.99
CA THR A 264 -55.69 -3.26 31.50
C THR A 264 -56.64 -2.77 32.59
N ASP A 265 -56.28 -1.73 33.34
CA ASP A 265 -57.10 -1.17 34.42
C ASP A 265 -58.15 -0.17 33.91
N THR A 266 -57.76 0.66 32.92
CA THR A 266 -58.68 1.56 32.19
C THR A 266 -59.72 0.85 31.34
N GLY A 267 -59.53 -0.43 31.02
CA GLY A 267 -60.53 -1.27 30.33
C GLY A 267 -61.54 -1.93 31.27
N LYS A 268 -61.23 -2.04 32.58
CA LYS A 268 -62.14 -2.59 33.59
C LYS A 268 -63.00 -1.52 34.26
N ALA A 269 -62.48 -0.31 34.43
CA ALA A 269 -63.21 0.82 34.99
C ALA A 269 -64.53 1.17 34.24
N PRO A 270 -64.63 1.15 32.90
CA PRO A 270 -65.87 1.46 32.18
C PRO A 270 -66.92 0.35 32.34
N GLY A 271 -66.48 -0.91 32.44
CA GLY A 271 -67.38 -2.06 32.62
C GLY A 271 -67.94 -2.16 34.04
N GLU A 272 -67.15 -1.79 35.05
CA GLU A 272 -67.61 -1.64 36.43
C GLU A 272 -68.53 -0.41 36.58
N GLU A 273 -68.23 0.71 35.92
CA GLU A 273 -69.10 1.89 35.92
C GLU A 273 -70.43 1.64 35.19
N ASP A 274 -70.43 0.93 34.06
CA ASP A 274 -71.66 0.56 33.34
C ASP A 274 -72.47 -0.52 34.05
N SER A 275 -71.83 -1.44 34.79
CA SER A 275 -72.57 -2.41 35.61
C SER A 275 -73.15 -1.77 36.87
N LEU A 276 -72.46 -0.82 37.51
CA LEU A 276 -73.02 0.00 38.59
C LEU A 276 -74.15 0.91 38.09
N ARG A 277 -74.04 1.50 36.89
CA ARG A 277 -75.11 2.26 36.23
C ARG A 277 -76.32 1.41 35.86
N LYS A 278 -76.13 0.13 35.50
CA LYS A 278 -77.23 -0.84 35.26
C LYS A 278 -77.88 -1.36 36.55
N GLN A 279 -77.21 -1.27 37.70
CA GLN A 279 -77.77 -1.64 39.01
C GLN A 279 -78.54 -0.50 39.69
N LEU A 280 -78.26 0.76 39.33
CA LEU A 280 -78.97 1.95 39.83
C LEU A 280 -80.51 1.93 39.60
N PRO A 281 -81.07 1.49 38.46
CA PRO A 281 -82.52 1.41 38.23
C PRO A 281 -83.22 0.42 39.17
N HIS A 282 -82.56 -0.68 39.52
CA HIS A 282 -83.12 -1.72 40.39
C HIS A 282 -83.14 -1.29 41.86
N ALA A 283 -82.12 -0.56 42.33
CA ALA A 283 -82.11 0.02 43.67
C ALA A 283 -83.12 1.18 43.82
N THR A 284 -83.37 1.96 42.77
CA THR A 284 -84.38 3.03 42.81
C THR A 284 -85.82 2.51 42.77
N LEU A 285 -86.06 1.34 42.17
CA LEU A 285 -87.38 0.70 42.18
C LEU A 285 -87.70 0.01 43.52
N ASP A 286 -86.72 -0.56 44.21
CA ASP A 286 -86.91 -1.15 45.55
C ASP A 286 -87.22 -0.12 46.65
N VAL A 287 -86.68 1.11 46.52
CA VAL A 287 -87.00 2.22 47.44
C VAL A 287 -88.38 2.82 47.14
N SER A 288 -88.83 2.79 45.89
CA SER A 288 -90.18 3.25 45.50
C SER A 288 -91.28 2.21 45.74
N SER A 289 -90.98 0.92 45.76
CA SER A 289 -91.94 -0.15 46.10
C SER A 289 -92.20 -0.29 47.60
N LYS A 290 -91.32 0.23 48.46
CA LYS A 290 -91.48 0.18 49.94
C LYS A 290 -92.17 1.42 50.53
N ARG A 291 -92.59 2.37 49.69
CA ARG A 291 -93.31 3.61 50.05
C ARG A 291 -94.71 3.69 49.46
N ARG A 292 -95.34 2.55 49.15
CA ARG A 292 -96.71 2.54 48.63
C ARG A 292 -97.42 1.25 49.02
N ASP A 293 -97.71 1.12 50.31
CA ASP A 293 -98.89 0.40 50.82
C ASP A 293 -99.42 1.17 52.05
N PRO A 294 -100.74 1.44 52.13
CA PRO A 294 -101.39 2.17 53.23
C PRO A 294 -101.59 1.32 54.50
#